data_AF-A0A966MIJ9-F1
#
_entry.id   AF-A0A966MIJ9-F1
#
_cell.length_a   1.000
_cell.length_b   1.000
_cell.length_c   1.000
_cell.angle_alpha   90.00
_cell.angle_beta   90.00
_cell.angle_gamma   90.00
#
_symmetry.space_group_name_H-M   'P 1'
#
loop_
_entity.id
_entity.type
_entity.pdbx_description
1 polymer ?
#
loop_
_entity_poly.entity_id
_entity_poly.type
_entity_poly.pdbx_seq_one_letter_code
_entity_poly.pdbx_strand_id
1 'polypeptide(L)' 'ERPLLVGAPRQQWLSLMQARRPIYERLATLTCSTDNKKPAEVAEEILAKVSL' A
#
# COMPACT_ATOMS: atom_id res chain seq x y z
N GLU A 1 -12.67 -5.31 12.83
CA GLU A 1 -12.85 -6.39 11.82
C GLU A 1 -12.48 -5.90 10.43
N ARG A 2 -12.42 -6.77 9.41
CA ARG A 2 -12.12 -6.41 7.99
C ARG A 2 -13.39 -6.52 7.13
N PRO A 3 -14.35 -5.58 7.26
CA PRO A 3 -15.67 -5.71 6.66
C PRO A 3 -15.65 -5.80 5.12
N LEU A 4 -14.62 -5.22 4.49
CA LEU A 4 -14.43 -5.27 3.03
C LEU A 4 -13.82 -6.56 2.49
N LEU A 5 -13.49 -7.52 3.37
CA LEU A 5 -12.84 -8.79 3.02
C LEU A 5 -13.67 -10.01 3.45
N VAL A 6 -14.95 -9.84 3.80
CA VAL A 6 -15.81 -10.89 4.36
C VAL A 6 -16.19 -11.92 3.28
N GLY A 7 -16.06 -13.21 3.57
CA GLY A 7 -16.40 -14.30 2.64
C GLY A 7 -15.22 -14.75 1.78
N ALA A 8 -14.81 -13.95 0.79
CA ALA A 8 -13.69 -14.28 -0.12
C ALA A 8 -12.54 -13.25 -0.03
N PRO A 9 -11.75 -13.24 1.06
CA PRO A 9 -10.77 -12.19 1.35
C PRO A 9 -9.77 -11.91 0.23
N ARG A 10 -9.19 -12.97 -0.36
CA ARG A 10 -8.17 -12.82 -1.41
C ARG A 10 -8.75 -12.22 -2.69
N GLN A 11 -9.90 -12.71 -3.14
CA GLN A 11 -10.56 -12.19 -4.33
C GLN A 11 -10.99 -10.73 -4.12
N GLN A 12 -11.54 -10.40 -2.94
CA GLN A 12 -11.95 -9.05 -2.62
C GLN A 12 -10.75 -8.10 -2.55
N TRP A 13 -9.64 -8.52 -1.94
CA TRP A 13 -8.41 -7.75 -1.95
C TRP A 13 -7.87 -7.51 -3.37
N LEU A 14 -7.86 -8.55 -4.23
CA LEU A 14 -7.43 -8.40 -5.64
C LEU A 14 -8.32 -7.40 -6.39
N SER A 15 -9.64 -7.48 -6.23
CA SER A 15 -10.58 -6.54 -6.85
C SER A 15 -10.36 -5.10 -6.38
N LEU A 16 -10.19 -4.91 -5.07
CA LEU A 16 -9.86 -3.61 -4.49
C LEU A 16 -8.54 -3.06 -5.03
N MET A 17 -7.52 -3.91 -5.15
CA MET A 17 -6.22 -3.49 -5.66
C MET A 17 -6.26 -3.11 -7.14
N GLN A 18 -6.95 -3.90 -7.97
CA GLN A 18 -7.14 -3.59 -9.38
C GLN A 18 -7.84 -2.25 -9.58
N ALA A 19 -8.87 -1.96 -8.78
CA ALA A 19 -9.63 -0.72 -8.88
C ALA A 19 -8.85 0.50 -8.38
N ARG A 20 -8.05 0.35 -7.32
CA ARG A 20 -7.41 1.48 -6.62
C ARG A 20 -5.98 1.78 -7.06
N ARG A 21 -5.22 0.76 -7.48
CA ARG A 21 -3.81 0.89 -7.85
C ARG A 21 -3.54 1.98 -8.90
N PRO A 22 -4.31 2.10 -9.99
CA PRO A 22 -4.07 3.14 -10.99
C PRO A 22 -4.21 4.56 -10.43
N ILE A 23 -5.08 4.76 -9.44
CA ILE A 23 -5.26 6.06 -8.79
C ILE A 23 -4.04 6.39 -7.93
N TYR A 24 -3.56 5.43 -7.14
CA TYR A 24 -2.38 5.60 -6.29
C TYR A 24 -1.13 5.88 -7.13
N GLU A 25 -0.90 5.08 -8.18
CA GLU A 25 0.27 5.24 -9.06
C GLU A 25 0.27 6.57 -9.82
N ARG A 26 -0.90 7.04 -10.26
CA ARG A 26 -1.02 8.33 -10.97
C ARG A 26 -0.76 9.54 -10.07
N LEU A 27 -1.11 9.46 -8.79
CA LEU A 27 -1.02 10.59 -7.85
C LEU A 27 0.29 10.59 -7.05
N ALA A 28 0.94 9.45 -6.89
CA ALA A 28 2.13 9.32 -6.06
C ALA A 28 3.32 10.09 -6.65
N THR A 29 3.91 10.97 -5.84
CA THR A 29 5.23 11.58 -6.12
C THR A 29 6.38 10.73 -5.63
N LEU A 30 6.12 9.86 -4.65
CA LEU A 30 7.06 8.91 -4.06
C LEU A 30 6.35 7.58 -3.79
N THR A 31 7.07 6.46 -3.95
CA THR A 31 6.58 5.12 -3.65
C THR A 31 7.57 4.36 -2.78
N CYS A 32 7.06 3.56 -1.83
CA CYS A 32 7.84 2.70 -0.94
C CYS A 32 7.21 1.32 -0.89
N SER A 33 8.01 0.26 -1.06
CA SER A 33 7.54 -1.11 -0.85
C SER A 33 7.58 -1.47 0.63
N THR A 34 6.49 -2.05 1.13
CA THR A 34 6.37 -2.57 2.49
C THR A 34 6.69 -4.06 2.58
N ASP A 35 6.92 -4.73 1.45
CA ASP A 35 7.16 -6.17 1.42
C ASP A 35 8.45 -6.52 2.15
N ASN A 36 8.40 -7.55 2.99
CA ASN A 36 9.53 -8.07 3.78
C ASN A 36 10.22 -7.03 4.71
N LYS A 37 9.53 -5.96 5.08
CA LYS A 37 10.07 -4.92 5.99
C LYS A 37 9.23 -4.81 7.26
N LYS A 38 9.89 -4.46 8.37
CA LYS A 38 9.22 -4.04 9.59
C LYS A 38 8.69 -2.61 9.42
N PRO A 39 7.63 -2.24 10.15
CA PRO A 39 7.06 -0.89 10.08
C PRO A 39 8.08 0.24 10.31
N ALA A 40 9.04 0.05 11.24
CA ALA A 40 10.07 1.04 11.52
C ALA A 40 11.01 1.30 10.33
N GLU A 41 11.40 0.25 9.61
CA GLU A 41 12.27 0.36 8.42
C GLU A 41 11.57 1.13 7.29
N VAL A 42 10.27 0.89 7.11
CA VAL A 42 9.46 1.63 6.13
C VAL A 42 9.34 3.10 6.54
N ALA A 43 9.14 3.39 7.83
CA ALA A 43 9.05 4.76 8.32
C ALA A 43 10.34 5.55 8.08
N GLU A 44 11.50 4.94 8.34
CA GLU A 44 12.82 5.51 8.05
C GLU A 44 13.02 5.76 6.56
N GLU A 45 12.64 4.81 5.69
CA GLU A 45 12.70 5.00 4.23
C GLU A 45 11.84 6.17 3.75
N ILE A 46 10.62 6.30 4.29
CA ILE A 46 9.74 7.42 3.96
C ILE A 46 10.38 8.75 4.39
N LEU A 47 10.90 8.82 5.62
CA LEU A 47 11.56 10.03 6.13
C LEU A 47 12.75 10.44 5.25
N ALA A 48 13.58 9.47 4.83
CA ALA A 48 14.71 9.71 3.95
C ALA A 48 14.31 10.21 2.55
N LYS A 49 13.16 9.77 2.02
CA LYS A 49 12.66 10.17 0.69
C LYS A 49 11.93 11.52 0.68
N VAL A 50 11.26 11.87 1.79
CA VAL A 50 10.48 13.11 1.91
C VAL A 50 11.36 14.31 2.28
N SER A 51 12.46 14.08 2.99
CA SER A 51 13.38 15.14 3.41
C SER A 51 14.31 15.55 2.25
N LEU A 52 13.79 16.41 1.38
CA LEU A 52 14.56 17.29 0.47
C LEU A 52 14.67 18.67 1.09
#